data_AF-A0A9D7PPV3-F1
#
_entry.id   AF-A0A9D7PPV3-F1
#
_cell.length_a   1.000
_cell.length_b   1.000
_cell.length_c   1.000
_cell.angle_alpha   90.00
_cell.angle_beta   90.00
_cell.angle_gamma   90.00
#
_symmetry.space_group_name_H-M   'P 1'
#
loop_
_entity.id
_entity.type
_entity.pdbx_description
1 polymer ?
#
loop_
_entity_poly.entity_id
_entity_poly.type
_entity_poly.pdbx_seq_one_letter_code
_entity_poly.pdbx_strand_id
1 'polypeptide(L)'
;MSSKLLLRLAAFTMFVYYILHFTSIPNKGMLNDTLPDSLSTPMTQLKINYIGRDTDFQIFYESNIYAFSMALALVFILLWMLSDLTEKYKIIAARLLIPFIFFLILLGGEELLYGHSFAGALSLISALLTGIAFFKMRGLSIKINLIPDED
;
A
#
# COMPACT_ATOMS: atom_id res chain seq x y z
N MET A 1 -13.89 -18.13 6.95
CA MET A 1 -13.85 -16.72 6.46
C MET A 1 -14.27 -16.63 5.00
N SER A 2 -15.20 -15.74 4.62
CA SER A 2 -15.62 -15.54 3.22
C SER A 2 -14.56 -14.74 2.43
N SER A 3 -14.56 -14.84 1.09
CA SER A 3 -13.69 -14.01 0.23
C SER A 3 -13.99 -12.52 0.40
N LYS A 4 -15.26 -12.16 0.64
CA LYS A 4 -15.67 -10.80 0.98
C LYS A 4 -14.95 -10.28 2.23
N LEU A 5 -14.97 -11.04 3.32
CA LEU A 5 -14.33 -10.62 4.56
C LEU A 5 -12.79 -10.53 4.42
N LEU A 6 -12.17 -11.46 3.68
CA LEU A 6 -10.73 -11.38 3.37
C LEU A 6 -10.36 -10.07 2.64
N LEU A 7 -11.15 -9.68 1.63
CA LEU A 7 -10.91 -8.43 0.90
C LEU A 7 -11.24 -7.19 1.72
N ARG A 8 -12.22 -7.24 2.63
CA ARG A 8 -12.49 -6.15 3.58
C ARG A 8 -11.31 -5.93 4.54
N LEU A 9 -10.70 -7.01 5.02
CA LEU A 9 -9.48 -6.93 5.83
C LEU A 9 -8.31 -6.38 5.02
N ALA A 10 -8.10 -6.87 3.79
CA ALA A 10 -7.07 -6.35 2.89
C ALA A 10 -7.24 -4.83 2.63
N ALA A 11 -8.47 -4.40 2.37
CA ALA A 11 -8.82 -3.00 2.22
C ALA A 11 -8.54 -2.20 3.51
N PHE A 12 -8.95 -2.71 4.68
CA PHE A 12 -8.69 -2.06 5.95
C PHE A 12 -7.18 -1.92 6.25
N THR A 13 -6.38 -2.93 5.93
CA THR A 13 -4.91 -2.84 6.01
C THR A 13 -4.37 -1.70 5.15
N MET A 14 -4.87 -1.55 3.91
CA MET A 14 -4.48 -0.43 3.04
C MET A 14 -5.00 0.91 3.53
N PHE A 15 -6.16 0.95 4.20
CA PHE A 15 -6.65 2.17 4.84
C PHE A 15 -5.74 2.62 5.99
N VAL A 16 -5.27 1.69 6.83
CA VAL A 16 -4.30 1.99 7.89
C VAL A 16 -3.01 2.53 7.28
N TYR A 17 -2.49 1.89 6.23
CA TYR A 17 -1.30 2.38 5.53
C TYR A 17 -1.52 3.79 4.94
N TYR A 18 -2.65 4.02 4.29
CA TYR A 18 -3.03 5.34 3.80
C TYR A 18 -3.01 6.40 4.91
N ILE A 19 -3.65 6.14 6.06
CA ILE A 19 -3.70 7.11 7.16
C ILE A 19 -2.28 7.42 7.66
N LEU A 20 -1.46 6.40 7.89
CA LEU A 20 -0.11 6.59 8.39
C LEU A 20 0.74 7.39 7.41
N HIS A 21 0.67 7.05 6.12
CA HIS A 21 1.42 7.75 5.09
C HIS A 21 0.93 9.19 4.91
N PHE A 22 -0.38 9.42 4.92
CA PHE A 22 -0.95 10.76 4.85
C PHE A 22 -0.58 11.61 6.09
N THR A 23 -0.55 11.02 7.28
CA THR A 23 -0.13 11.74 8.50
C THR A 23 1.38 11.98 8.58
N SER A 24 2.18 11.31 7.73
CA SER A 24 3.62 11.60 7.60
C SER A 24 3.93 12.81 6.71
N ILE A 25 2.92 13.52 6.21
CA ILE A 25 3.12 14.76 5.47
C ILE A 25 3.88 15.76 6.38
N PRO A 26 5.06 16.22 5.96
CA PRO A 26 5.81 17.23 6.69
C PRO A 26 4.98 18.49 6.90
N ASN A 27 5.09 19.09 8.08
CA ASN A 27 4.71 20.49 8.22
C ASN A 27 5.75 21.36 7.49
N LYS A 28 5.31 22.53 7.00
CA LYS A 28 6.24 23.50 6.39
C LYS A 28 7.39 23.80 7.35
N GLY A 29 8.62 23.55 6.91
CA GLY A 29 9.83 23.79 7.70
C GLY A 29 10.41 22.54 8.35
N MET A 30 9.78 21.38 8.22
CA MET A 30 10.25 20.12 8.84
C MET A 30 11.71 19.80 8.53
N LEU A 31 12.19 20.07 7.31
CA LEU A 31 13.61 19.83 6.98
C LEU A 31 14.54 20.71 7.83
N ASN A 32 14.18 21.97 8.06
CA ASN A 32 14.96 22.89 8.89
C ASN A 32 14.82 22.59 10.38
N ASP A 33 13.67 22.06 10.79
CA ASP A 33 13.38 21.76 12.20
C ASP A 33 13.94 20.40 12.64
N THR A 34 14.11 19.45 11.71
CA THR A 34 14.43 18.05 12.02
C THR A 34 15.85 17.66 11.63
N LEU A 35 16.45 18.32 10.64
CA LEU A 35 17.80 18.03 10.17
C LEU A 35 18.77 19.15 10.59
N PRO A 36 20.03 18.81 10.88
CA PRO A 36 21.08 19.81 11.05
C PRO A 36 21.19 20.71 9.82
N ASP A 37 21.58 21.97 10.01
CA ASP A 37 21.75 22.96 8.94
C ASP A 37 22.67 22.48 7.81
N SER A 38 23.65 21.64 8.13
CA SER A 38 24.57 21.02 7.17
C SER A 38 23.88 20.09 6.17
N LEU A 39 22.68 19.60 6.47
CA LEU A 39 21.86 18.75 5.61
C LEU A 39 20.61 19.47 5.09
N SER A 40 19.95 20.29 5.91
CA SER A 40 18.73 21.01 5.51
C SER A 40 19.00 22.10 4.45
N THR A 41 20.12 22.82 4.58
CA THR A 41 20.52 23.88 3.64
C THR A 41 20.75 23.37 2.22
N PRO A 42 21.59 22.35 1.96
CA PRO A 42 21.77 21.85 0.60
C PRO A 42 20.48 21.24 0.01
N MET A 43 19.63 20.62 0.81
CA MET A 43 18.34 20.07 0.34
C MET A 43 17.34 21.15 -0.06
N THR A 44 17.25 22.24 0.70
CA THR A 44 16.34 23.37 0.40
C THR A 44 16.87 24.26 -0.73
N GLN A 45 18.19 24.30 -0.95
CA GLN A 45 18.81 25.02 -2.06
C GLN A 45 18.76 24.25 -3.39
N LEU A 46 18.62 22.92 -3.35
CA LEU A 46 18.48 22.11 -4.56
C LEU A 46 17.20 22.48 -5.31
N LYS A 47 17.36 22.98 -6.54
CA LYS A 47 16.24 23.24 -7.45
C LYS A 47 15.96 21.99 -8.28
N ILE A 48 14.74 21.50 -8.16
CA ILE A 48 14.22 20.34 -8.90
C ILE A 48 13.18 20.85 -9.87
N ASN A 49 13.32 20.53 -11.16
CA ASN A 49 12.26 20.80 -12.12
C ASN A 49 11.18 19.73 -11.96
N TYR A 50 10.03 20.12 -11.40
CA TYR A 50 8.90 19.22 -11.17
C TYR A 50 7.66 19.76 -11.89
N ILE A 51 7.18 18.99 -12.88
CA ILE A 51 6.00 19.34 -13.70
C ILE A 51 6.17 20.73 -14.35
N GLY A 52 7.37 21.02 -14.87
CA GLY A 52 7.66 22.27 -15.58
C GLY A 52 7.83 23.50 -14.68
N ARG A 53 7.90 23.32 -13.36
CA ARG A 53 8.24 24.39 -12.40
C ARG A 53 9.48 24.00 -11.59
N ASP A 54 10.40 24.95 -11.43
CA ASP A 54 11.51 24.78 -10.50
C ASP A 54 11.01 24.93 -9.06
N THR A 55 11.24 23.90 -8.26
CA THR A 55 10.82 23.81 -6.87
C THR A 55 11.97 23.37 -5.98
N ASP A 56 11.85 23.55 -4.66
CA ASP A 56 12.79 22.94 -3.72
C ASP A 56 12.43 21.47 -3.42
N PHE A 57 13.37 20.77 -2.78
CA PHE A 57 13.18 19.37 -2.39
C PHE A 57 11.98 19.16 -1.46
N GLN A 58 11.66 20.13 -0.60
CA GLN A 58 10.57 19.98 0.36
C GLN A 58 9.22 19.90 -0.36
N ILE A 59 8.95 20.83 -1.27
CA ILE A 59 7.71 20.83 -2.06
C ILE A 59 7.64 19.59 -2.97
N PHE A 60 8.77 19.17 -3.55
CA PHE A 60 8.83 17.92 -4.33
C PHE A 60 8.44 16.71 -3.47
N TYR A 61 9.02 16.60 -2.27
CA TYR A 61 8.75 15.49 -1.35
C TYR A 61 7.30 15.50 -0.85
N GLU A 62 6.78 16.67 -0.42
CA GLU A 62 5.38 16.84 -0.01
C GLU A 62 4.41 16.42 -1.13
N SER A 63 4.68 16.85 -2.38
CA SER A 63 3.85 16.51 -3.54
C SER A 63 3.81 15.01 -3.82
N ASN A 64 4.94 14.32 -3.65
CA ASN A 64 5.00 12.86 -3.78
C ASN A 64 4.17 12.16 -2.70
N ILE A 65 4.21 12.63 -1.45
CA ILE A 65 3.39 12.06 -0.37
C ILE A 65 1.90 12.23 -0.68
N TYR A 66 1.46 13.40 -1.17
CA TYR A 66 0.07 13.59 -1.57
C TYR A 66 -0.34 12.65 -2.71
N ALA A 67 0.48 12.56 -3.76
CA ALA A 67 0.21 11.67 -4.89
C ALA A 67 0.11 10.20 -4.46
N PHE A 68 1.05 9.76 -3.62
CA PHE A 68 1.08 8.38 -3.17
C PHE A 68 -0.05 8.07 -2.19
N SER A 69 -0.40 9.00 -1.29
CA SER A 69 -1.57 8.89 -0.41
C SER A 69 -2.89 8.75 -1.20
N MET A 70 -3.05 9.50 -2.28
CA MET A 70 -4.22 9.37 -3.17
C MET A 70 -4.27 7.99 -3.84
N ALA A 71 -3.12 7.45 -4.27
CA ALA A 71 -3.05 6.10 -4.84
C ALA A 71 -3.43 5.03 -3.79
N LEU A 72 -2.94 5.13 -2.55
CA LEU A 72 -3.30 4.21 -1.47
C LEU A 72 -4.79 4.26 -1.13
N ALA A 73 -5.38 5.46 -1.06
CA ALA A 73 -6.80 5.64 -0.85
C ALA A 73 -7.64 4.99 -1.96
N LEU A 74 -7.21 5.12 -3.22
CA LEU A 74 -7.86 4.47 -4.35
C LEU A 74 -7.78 2.94 -4.26
N VAL A 75 -6.63 2.39 -3.88
CA VAL A 75 -6.48 0.93 -3.68
C VAL A 75 -7.41 0.43 -2.58
N PHE A 76 -7.51 1.15 -1.47
CA PHE A 76 -8.47 0.86 -0.40
C PHE A 76 -9.91 0.79 -0.94
N ILE A 77 -10.35 1.83 -1.67
CA ILE A 77 -11.71 1.91 -2.21
C ILE A 77 -11.97 0.77 -3.20
N LEU A 78 -11.03 0.49 -4.10
CA LEU A 78 -11.19 -0.55 -5.11
C LEU A 78 -11.25 -1.95 -4.49
N LEU A 79 -10.40 -2.28 -3.51
CA LEU A 79 -10.48 -3.54 -2.78
C LEU A 79 -11.80 -3.67 -2.01
N TRP A 80 -12.27 -2.57 -1.42
CA TRP A 80 -13.56 -2.50 -0.74
C TRP A 80 -14.71 -2.82 -1.73
N MET A 81 -14.76 -2.14 -2.89
CA MET A 81 -15.78 -2.37 -3.90
C MET A 81 -15.72 -3.80 -4.49
N LEU A 82 -14.52 -4.30 -4.79
CA LEU A 82 -14.33 -5.65 -5.31
C LEU A 82 -14.82 -6.73 -4.34
N SER A 83 -14.78 -6.46 -3.03
CA SER A 83 -15.29 -7.38 -2.02
C SER A 83 -16.79 -7.67 -2.18
N ASP A 84 -17.59 -6.69 -2.59
CA ASP A 84 -19.04 -6.85 -2.80
C ASP A 84 -19.34 -7.65 -4.08
N LEU A 85 -18.46 -7.62 -5.07
CA LEU A 85 -18.61 -8.41 -6.30
C LEU A 85 -18.36 -9.90 -6.09
N THR A 86 -17.69 -10.29 -5.00
CA THR A 86 -17.29 -11.69 -4.76
C THR A 86 -18.46 -12.65 -4.53
N GLU A 87 -19.63 -12.17 -4.14
CA GLU A 87 -20.79 -13.03 -3.89
C GLU A 87 -21.52 -13.38 -5.19
N LYS A 88 -21.66 -12.41 -6.10
CA LYS A 88 -22.44 -12.54 -7.35
C LYS A 88 -21.58 -12.88 -8.59
N TYR A 89 -20.34 -12.39 -8.66
CA TYR A 89 -19.50 -12.46 -9.86
C TYR A 89 -18.08 -12.98 -9.57
N LYS A 90 -17.98 -14.13 -8.87
CA LYS A 90 -16.72 -14.74 -8.39
C LYS A 90 -15.59 -14.78 -9.42
N ILE A 91 -15.87 -15.25 -10.64
CA ILE A 91 -14.84 -15.43 -11.67
C ILE A 91 -14.29 -14.08 -12.14
N ILE A 92 -15.17 -13.10 -12.34
CA ILE A 92 -14.80 -11.75 -12.78
C ILE A 92 -14.01 -11.05 -11.65
N ALA A 93 -14.53 -11.09 -10.43
CA ALA A 93 -13.85 -10.55 -9.26
C ALA A 93 -12.44 -11.14 -9.09
N ALA A 94 -12.29 -12.47 -9.21
CA ALA A 94 -10.98 -13.12 -9.12
C ALA A 94 -9.99 -12.63 -10.19
N ARG A 95 -10.42 -12.45 -11.44
CA ARG A 95 -9.53 -11.91 -12.50
C ARG A 95 -9.09 -10.49 -12.19
N LEU A 96 -9.99 -9.67 -11.64
CA LEU A 96 -9.69 -8.29 -11.25
C LEU A 96 -8.74 -8.20 -10.05
N LEU A 97 -8.66 -9.22 -9.19
CA LEU A 97 -7.72 -9.24 -8.07
C LEU A 97 -6.26 -9.43 -8.47
N ILE A 98 -5.99 -10.09 -9.61
CA ILE A 98 -4.62 -10.40 -10.07
C ILE A 98 -3.72 -9.15 -10.09
N PRO A 99 -4.09 -8.04 -10.76
CA PRO A 99 -3.25 -6.83 -10.75
C PRO A 99 -3.03 -6.26 -9.36
N PHE A 100 -4.01 -6.33 -8.45
CA PHE A 100 -3.82 -5.87 -7.06
C PHE A 100 -2.82 -6.72 -6.30
N ILE A 101 -2.85 -8.05 -6.47
CA ILE A 101 -1.89 -8.94 -5.82
C ILE A 101 -0.47 -8.57 -6.25
N PHE A 102 -0.23 -8.44 -7.56
CA PHE A 102 1.09 -8.05 -8.06
C PHE A 102 1.50 -6.65 -7.59
N PHE A 103 0.60 -5.67 -7.69
CA PHE A 103 0.86 -4.32 -7.23
C PHE A 103 1.24 -4.28 -5.75
N LEU A 104 0.49 -4.96 -4.88
CA LEU A 104 0.74 -4.97 -3.43
C LEU A 104 2.04 -5.71 -3.06
N ILE A 105 2.42 -6.76 -3.81
CA ILE A 105 3.73 -7.42 -3.64
C ILE A 105 4.86 -6.48 -4.03
N LEU A 106 4.75 -5.83 -5.20
CA LEU A 106 5.78 -4.90 -5.67
C LEU A 106 5.91 -3.70 -4.74
N LEU A 107 4.79 -3.14 -4.28
CA LEU A 107 4.76 -2.06 -3.31
C LEU A 107 5.37 -2.48 -1.98
N GLY A 108 5.00 -3.65 -1.48
CA GLY A 108 5.60 -4.20 -0.26
C GLY A 108 7.10 -4.39 -0.38
N GLY A 109 7.58 -4.92 -1.52
CA GLY A 109 9.00 -5.10 -1.77
C GLY A 109 9.76 -3.77 -1.88
N GLU A 110 9.21 -2.79 -2.59
CA GLU A 110 9.79 -1.46 -2.74
C GLU A 110 9.93 -0.74 -1.40
N GLU A 111 8.88 -0.76 -0.57
CA GLU A 111 8.93 -0.16 0.77
C GLU A 111 9.96 -0.82 1.69
N LEU A 112 10.10 -2.15 1.62
CA LEU A 112 11.14 -2.87 2.37
C LEU A 112 12.56 -2.51 1.89
N LEU A 113 12.76 -2.30 0.59
CA LEU A 113 14.06 -1.89 0.04
C LEU A 113 14.49 -0.51 0.53
N TYR A 114 13.54 0.41 0.71
CA TYR A 114 13.79 1.76 1.24
C TYR A 114 13.71 1.86 2.76
N GLY A 115 13.60 0.74 3.47
CA GLY A 115 13.67 0.68 4.94
C GLY A 115 12.34 0.97 5.65
N HIS A 116 11.24 1.09 4.93
CA HIS A 116 9.91 1.31 5.50
C HIS A 116 9.24 -0.02 5.87
N SER A 117 9.85 -0.74 6.81
CA SER A 117 9.46 -2.11 7.21
C SER A 117 7.96 -2.27 7.53
N PHE A 118 7.37 -1.27 8.18
CA PHE A 118 5.95 -1.32 8.56
C PHE A 118 5.01 -1.15 7.37
N ALA A 119 5.29 -0.19 6.47
CA ALA A 119 4.54 0.01 5.22
C ALA A 119 4.63 -1.21 4.31
N GLY A 120 5.83 -1.78 4.18
CA GLY A 120 6.07 -3.02 3.46
C GLY A 120 5.24 -4.18 4.01
N ALA A 121 5.22 -4.36 5.34
CA ALA A 121 4.43 -5.40 5.98
C ALA A 121 2.92 -5.24 5.73
N LEU A 122 2.37 -4.03 5.83
CA LEU A 122 0.95 -3.77 5.54
C LEU A 122 0.59 -4.13 4.09
N SER A 123 1.43 -3.76 3.13
CA SER A 123 1.24 -4.09 1.72
C SER A 123 1.28 -5.61 1.48
N LEU A 124 2.23 -6.32 2.07
CA LEU A 124 2.35 -7.78 1.94
C LEU A 124 1.21 -8.54 2.64
N ILE A 125 0.75 -8.07 3.80
CA ILE A 125 -0.44 -8.62 4.47
C ILE A 125 -1.67 -8.44 3.57
N SER A 126 -1.86 -7.25 2.98
CA SER A 126 -2.95 -6.99 2.05
C SER A 126 -2.86 -7.87 0.79
N ALA A 127 -1.65 -8.07 0.25
CA ALA A 127 -1.40 -8.98 -0.87
C ALA A 127 -1.77 -10.42 -0.52
N LEU A 128 -1.36 -10.91 0.66
CA LEU A 128 -1.65 -12.25 1.14
C LEU A 128 -3.16 -12.48 1.29
N LEU A 129 -3.86 -11.55 1.96
CA LEU A 129 -5.31 -11.62 2.15
C LEU A 129 -6.06 -11.62 0.80
N THR A 130 -5.62 -10.78 -0.14
CA THR A 130 -6.16 -10.71 -1.49
C THR A 130 -5.89 -12.00 -2.28
N GLY A 131 -4.70 -12.58 -2.15
CA GLY A 131 -4.32 -13.86 -2.75
C GLY A 131 -5.14 -15.02 -2.21
N ILE A 132 -5.34 -15.11 -0.89
CA ILE A 132 -6.20 -16.14 -0.28
C ILE A 132 -7.64 -15.99 -0.80
N ALA A 133 -8.15 -14.76 -0.90
CA ALA A 133 -9.49 -14.49 -1.44
C ALA A 133 -9.61 -14.95 -2.90
N PHE A 134 -8.58 -14.69 -3.72
CA PHE A 134 -8.49 -15.16 -5.11
C PHE A 134 -8.57 -16.68 -5.21
N PHE A 135 -7.71 -17.42 -4.49
CA PHE A 135 -7.70 -18.89 -4.55
C PHE A 135 -9.04 -19.48 -4.10
N LYS A 136 -9.65 -18.91 -3.06
CA LYS A 136 -11.00 -19.30 -2.61
C LYS A 136 -12.07 -19.13 -3.68
N MET A 137 -12.07 -18.01 -4.40
CA MET A 137 -13.03 -17.77 -5.48
C MET A 137 -12.82 -18.69 -6.68
N ARG A 138 -11.61 -19.22 -6.87
CA ARG A 138 -11.26 -20.20 -7.90
C ARG A 138 -11.60 -21.65 -7.53
N GLY A 139 -12.09 -21.89 -6.32
CA GLY A 139 -12.36 -23.25 -5.83
C GLY A 139 -11.09 -24.04 -5.49
N LEU A 140 -9.94 -23.36 -5.39
CA LEU A 140 -8.68 -23.96 -4.95
C LEU A 140 -8.66 -23.93 -3.42
N SER A 141 -8.86 -25.10 -2.80
CA SER A 141 -8.82 -25.22 -1.34
C SER A 141 -7.35 -25.25 -0.89
N ILE A 142 -6.89 -24.18 -0.24
CA ILE A 142 -5.60 -24.17 0.45
C ILE A 142 -5.79 -24.95 1.76
N LYS A 143 -5.40 -26.22 1.79
CA LYS A 143 -5.27 -26.97 3.04
C LYS A 143 -3.98 -26.55 3.70
N ILE A 144 -4.08 -25.78 4.79
CA ILE A 144 -2.93 -25.49 5.65
C ILE A 144 -2.98 -26.50 6.79
N ASN A 145 -2.22 -27.59 6.68
CA ASN A 145 -2.01 -28.52 7.79
C ASN A 145 -1.03 -27.84 8.76
N LEU A 146 -1.55 -27.23 9.82
CA LEU A 146 -0.75 -26.60 10.88
C LEU A 146 -0.39 -27.56 12.02
N ILE A 147 -0.79 -28.83 11.93
CA ILE A 147 -0.49 -29.86 12.91
C ILE A 147 -0.03 -31.08 12.11
N PRO A 148 1.24 -31.53 12.24
CA PRO A 148 1.61 -32.85 11.77
C PRO A 148 0.85 -33.87 12.61
N ASP A 149 0.22 -34.85 11.95
CA ASP A 149 -0.38 -35.98 12.64
C ASP A 149 0.74 -36.64 13.48
N GLU A 150 0.58 -36.64 14.81
CA GLU A 150 1.47 -37.39 15.70
C GLU A 150 1.12 -38.88 15.54
N ASP A 151 2.07 -39.66 14.99
CA ASP A 151 2.05 -41.13 14.92
C ASP A 151 2.21 -41.77 16.30
#